data_AF-A0A133U7J5-F1
#
_entry.id   AF-A0A133U7J5-F1
#
_cell.length_a   1.000
_cell.length_b   1.000
_cell.length_c   1.000
_cell.angle_alpha   90.00
_cell.angle_beta   90.00
_cell.angle_gamma   90.00
#
_symmetry.space_group_name_H-M   'P 1'
#
loop_
_entity.id
_entity.type
_entity.pdbx_description
1 polymer ?
#
loop_
_entity_poly.entity_id
_entity_poly.type
_entity_poly.pdbx_seq_one_letter_code
_entity_poly.pdbx_strand_id
1 'polypeptide(L)' 'MVDLLLAARISYVLGIVNLVSMSLVVLSCRCMMGVGFVNRMQEYAWYRRFYRAHCYYWWIFFLSVLFHAVLAVTAFGNPF' A
#
# COMPACT_ATOMS: atom_id res chain seq x y z
N MET A 1 6.05 13.41 24.20
CA MET A 1 5.51 13.93 22.92
C MET A 1 6.42 13.46 21.81
N VAL A 2 5.86 12.90 20.74
CA VAL A 2 6.65 12.62 19.54
C VAL A 2 7.04 13.97 18.94
N ASP A 3 8.31 14.11 18.56
CA ASP A 3 8.80 15.31 17.88
C ASP A 3 8.01 15.52 16.57
N LEU A 4 7.52 16.74 16.33
CA LEU A 4 6.63 17.04 15.21
C LEU A 4 7.31 16.79 13.85
N LEU A 5 8.62 17.07 13.76
CA LEU A 5 9.41 16.84 12.55
C LEU A 5 9.60 15.33 12.32
N LEU A 6 9.82 14.55 13.38
CA LEU A 6 9.88 13.09 13.29
C LEU A 6 8.53 12.51 12.85
N ALA A 7 7.42 12.97 13.42
CA ALA A 7 6.08 12.53 13.03
C ALA A 7 5.78 12.84 11.55
N ALA A 8 6.22 14.00 11.05
CA ALA A 8 6.05 14.38 9.65
C ALA A 8 6.84 13.46 8.71
N ARG A 9 8.09 13.16 9.05
CA ARG A 9 8.94 12.24 8.26
C ARG A 9 8.35 10.83 8.22
N ILE A 10 7.91 10.30 9.36
CA ILE A 10 7.29 8.96 9.42
C ILE A 10 5.98 8.95 8.62
N SER A 11 5.14 9.98 8.76
CA SER A 11 3.89 10.10 8.01
C SER A 11 4.14 10.13 6.51
N TYR A 12 5.15 10.88 6.05
CA TYR A 12 5.55 10.92 4.64
C TYR A 12 5.98 9.54 4.12
N VAL A 13 6.82 8.82 4.86
CA VAL A 13 7.25 7.45 4.50
C VAL A 13 6.06 6.49 4.45
N LEU A 14 5.18 6.51 5.45
CA LEU A 14 3.96 5.70 5.47
C LEU A 14 3.04 6.04 4.29
N GLY A 15 2.97 7.30 3.87
CA GLY A 15 2.25 7.74 2.68
C GLY A 15 2.81 7.10 1.40
N ILE A 16 4.13 7.10 1.23
CA ILE A 16 4.78 6.40 0.11
C ILE A 16 4.50 4.90 0.15
N VAL A 17 4.62 4.27 1.32
CA VAL A 17 4.31 2.84 1.50
C VAL A 17 2.86 2.55 1.13
N ASN A 18 1.91 3.42 1.46
CA ASN A 18 0.51 3.29 1.07
C ASN A 18 0.35 3.31 -0.46
N LEU A 19 0.98 4.26 -1.15
CA LEU A 19 0.92 4.35 -2.62
C LEU A 19 1.52 3.12 -3.32
N VAL A 20 2.68 2.66 -2.83
CA VAL A 20 3.35 1.47 -3.37
C VAL A 20 2.50 0.23 -3.11
N SER A 21 2.08 -0.01 -1.87
CA SER A 21 1.30 -1.20 -1.51
C SER A 21 -0.07 -1.22 -2.19
N MET A 22 -0.74 -0.07 -2.33
CA MET A 22 -1.97 0.06 -3.12
C MET A 22 -1.73 -0.33 -4.59
N SER A 23 -0.63 0.13 -5.19
CA SER A 23 -0.27 -0.24 -6.56
C SER A 23 -0.03 -1.75 -6.68
N LEU A 24 0.65 -2.36 -5.72
CA LEU A 24 0.86 -3.81 -5.68
C LEU A 24 -0.48 -4.56 -5.56
N VAL A 25 -1.39 -4.10 -4.69
CA VAL A 25 -2.73 -4.69 -4.53
C VAL A 25 -3.52 -4.62 -5.83
N VAL A 26 -3.54 -3.46 -6.50
CA VAL A 26 -4.27 -3.28 -7.77
C VAL A 26 -3.68 -4.16 -8.86
N LEU A 27 -2.35 -4.13 -9.04
CA LEU A 27 -1.67 -4.90 -10.10
C LEU A 27 -1.74 -6.42 -9.89
N SER A 28 -1.97 -6.87 -8.65
CA SER A 28 -2.19 -8.29 -8.30
C SER A 28 -3.67 -8.65 -8.11
N CYS A 29 -4.60 -7.71 -8.33
CA CYS A 29 -6.02 -7.95 -8.10
C CYS A 29 -6.62 -8.86 -9.17
N ARG A 30 -7.51 -9.76 -8.75
CA ARG A 30 -8.32 -10.59 -9.68
C ARG A 30 -9.12 -9.74 -10.68
N CYS A 31 -9.52 -8.53 -10.33
CA CYS A 31 -10.24 -7.63 -11.24
C CYS A 31 -9.38 -7.22 -12.44
N MET A 32 -8.06 -7.18 -12.27
CA MET A 32 -7.13 -6.85 -13.36
C MET A 32 -6.87 -8.02 -14.30
N MET A 33 -7.21 -9.25 -13.91
CA MET A 33 -7.10 -10.46 -14.73
C MET A 33 -8.02 -10.44 -15.96
N GLY A 34 -9.00 -9.54 -16.03
CA GLY A 34 -9.81 -9.35 -17.24
C GLY A 34 -9.10 -8.54 -18.33
N VAL A 35 -7.99 -7.87 -18.01
CA VAL A 35 -7.30 -6.95 -18.92
C VAL A 35 -6.24 -7.70 -19.72
N GLY A 36 -6.30 -7.61 -21.05
CA GLY A 36 -5.45 -8.41 -21.96
C GLY A 36 -3.94 -8.28 -21.75
N PHE A 37 -3.46 -7.16 -21.19
CA PHE A 37 -2.05 -6.99 -20.80
C PHE A 37 -1.68 -7.88 -19.60
N VAL A 38 -2.55 -7.92 -18.58
CA VAL A 38 -2.33 -8.69 -17.36
C VAL A 38 -2.46 -10.18 -17.61
N ASN A 39 -3.37 -10.59 -18.51
CA ASN A 39 -3.47 -11.97 -18.95
C ASN A 39 -2.19 -12.49 -19.60
N ARG A 40 -1.54 -11.68 -20.46
CA ARG A 40 -0.22 -12.04 -21.00
C ARG A 40 0.84 -12.14 -19.92
N MET A 41 0.78 -11.28 -18.90
CA MET A 41 1.74 -11.35 -17.80
C MET A 41 1.65 -12.65 -16.99
N GLN A 42 0.48 -13.30 -16.94
CA GLN A 42 0.30 -14.58 -16.24
C GLN A 42 1.15 -15.73 -16.77
N GLU A 43 1.55 -15.66 -18.04
CA GLU A 43 2.40 -16.66 -18.68
C GLU A 43 3.80 -16.69 -18.04
N TYR A 44 4.24 -15.58 -17.44
CA TYR A 44 5.53 -15.50 -16.77
C TYR A 44 5.48 -15.98 -15.31
N ALA A 45 6.48 -16.79 -14.93
CA ALA A 45 6.58 -17.34 -13.58
C ALA A 45 6.73 -16.28 -12.48
N TRP A 46 7.36 -15.14 -12.79
CA TRP A 46 7.53 -14.03 -11.85
C TRP A 46 6.18 -13.40 -11.48
N TYR A 47 5.29 -13.20 -12.46
CA TYR A 47 3.98 -12.59 -12.24
C TYR A 47 3.08 -13.53 -11.42
N ARG A 48 3.15 -14.85 -11.67
CA ARG A 48 2.44 -15.83 -10.83
C ARG A 48 2.91 -15.80 -9.38
N ARG A 49 4.21 -15.58 -9.11
CA ARG A 49 4.74 -15.41 -7.75
C ARG A 49 4.22 -14.11 -7.12
N PHE A 50 4.27 -13.02 -7.87
CA PHE A 50 3.73 -11.72 -7.47
C PHE A 50 2.24 -11.81 -7.11
N TYR A 51 1.42 -12.41 -7.97
CA TYR A 51 -0.01 -12.61 -7.75
C TYR A 51 -0.31 -13.43 -6.48
N ARG A 52 0.48 -14.47 -6.19
CA ARG A 52 0.31 -15.27 -4.96
C ARG A 52 0.56 -14.47 -3.68
N ALA A 53 1.29 -13.37 -3.76
CA ALA A 53 1.54 -12.51 -2.61
C ALA A 53 0.45 -11.44 -2.38
N HIS A 54 -0.63 -11.44 -3.17
CA HIS A 54 -1.73 -10.47 -3.10
C HIS A 54 -2.25 -10.23 -1.67
N CYS A 55 -2.51 -11.30 -0.92
CA CYS A 55 -3.02 -11.19 0.45
C CYS A 55 -2.00 -10.53 1.40
N TYR A 56 -0.69 -10.71 1.18
CA TYR A 56 0.33 -10.03 1.98
C TYR A 56 0.39 -8.53 1.66
N TYR A 57 0.19 -8.14 0.40
CA TYR A 57 0.11 -6.73 0.02
C TYR A 57 -1.04 -6.01 0.72
N TRP A 58 -2.19 -6.68 0.87
CA TRP A 58 -3.32 -6.16 1.65
C TRP A 58 -2.97 -5.93 3.12
N TRP A 59 -2.29 -6.88 3.76
CA TRP A 59 -1.84 -6.70 5.15
C TRP A 59 -0.88 -5.52 5.29
N ILE A 60 0.09 -5.39 4.39
CA ILE A 60 1.03 -4.25 4.39
C ILE A 60 0.27 -2.93 4.19
N PHE A 61 -0.66 -2.89 3.23
CA PHE A 61 -1.45 -1.69 2.95
C PHE A 61 -2.31 -1.29 4.15
N PHE A 62 -3.09 -2.21 4.73
CA PHE A 62 -3.94 -1.91 5.86
C PHE A 62 -3.16 -1.47 7.10
N LEU A 63 -2.07 -2.16 7.43
CA LEU A 63 -1.23 -1.77 8.55
C LEU A 63 -0.63 -0.37 8.33
N SER A 64 -0.11 -0.11 7.14
CA SER A 64 0.48 1.18 6.81
C SER A 64 -0.55 2.31 6.82
N VAL A 65 -1.76 2.11 6.28
CA VAL A 65 -2.86 3.08 6.33
C VAL A 65 -3.29 3.36 7.77
N LEU A 66 -3.43 2.30 8.59
CA LEU A 66 -3.79 2.44 10.00
C LEU A 66 -2.76 3.29 10.75
N PHE A 67 -1.47 2.96 10.64
CA PHE A 67 -0.41 3.73 11.29
C PHE A 67 -0.31 5.15 10.74
N HIS A 68 -0.48 5.34 9.43
CA HIS A 68 -0.48 6.66 8.80
C HIS A 68 -1.60 7.53 9.34
N ALA A 69 -2.83 7.01 9.40
CA ALA A 69 -3.99 7.73 9.89
C ALA A 69 -3.88 8.06 11.38
N VAL A 70 -3.50 7.07 12.21
CA VAL A 70 -3.32 7.27 13.65
C VAL A 70 -2.25 8.32 13.92
N LEU A 71 -1.09 8.24 13.25
CA LEU A 71 -0.03 9.23 13.42
C LEU A 71 -0.45 10.60 12.92
N ALA A 72 -1.15 10.67 11.79
CA ALA A 72 -1.62 11.94 11.23
C ALA A 72 -2.58 12.66 12.19
N VAL A 73 -3.59 11.94 12.70
CA VAL A 73 -4.59 12.51 13.63
C VAL A 73 -3.96 12.87 14.98
N THR A 74 -3.09 12.03 15.53
CA THR A 74 -2.50 12.29 16.86
C THR A 74 -1.41 13.35 16.86
N ALA A 75 -0.65 13.51 15.75
CA ALA A 75 0.43 14.48 15.66
C ALA A 75 0.01 15.83 15.05
N PHE A 76 -0.92 15.84 14.09
CA PHE A 76 -1.33 17.05 13.37
C PHE A 76 -2.79 17.47 13.64
N GLY A 77 -3.57 16.62 14.32
CA GLY A 77 -4.98 16.87 14.59
C GLY A 77 -5.88 16.58 13.37
N ASN A 78 -7.15 16.97 13.50
CA ASN A 78 -8.11 16.98 12.40
C ASN A 78 -8.32 18.44 11.94
N PRO A 79 -8.03 18.79 10.67
CA PRO A 79 -8.22 20.15 10.17
C PRO A 79 -9.68 20.49 9.79
N PHE A 80 -10.62 19.54 9.89
CA PHE A 80 -12.06 19.73 9.67
C PHE A 80 -12.83 19.72 11.00
#